data_AF-A0A0D2QYZ4-F1
#
_entry.id   AF-A0A0D2QYZ4-F1
#
_cell.length_a   1.000
_cell.length_b   1.000
_cell.length_c   1.000
_cell.angle_alpha   90.00
_cell.angle_beta   90.00
_cell.angle_gamma   90.00
#
_symmetry.space_group_name_H-M   'P 1'
#
loop_
_entity.id
_entity.type
_entity.pdbx_description
1 polymer ?
#
loop_
_entity_poly.entity_id
_entity_poly.type
_entity_poly.pdbx_seq_one_letter_code
_entity_poly.pdbx_strand_id
1 'polypeptide(L)' 'VSGQVKLHQIVFPFKIFYTFYLKGIGELPEELLCKPVDPHPAVEAVPAAKACEPHATIANFTN' A
#
# COMPACT_ATOMS: atom_id res chain seq x y z
N VAL A 1 14.98 -6.81 7.79
CA VAL A 1 13.71 -7.45 7.35
C VAL A 1 14.07 -8.54 6.34
N SER A 2 13.51 -9.74 6.47
CA SER A 2 13.61 -10.81 5.46
C SER A 2 12.23 -11.40 5.18
N GLY A 3 12.06 -12.14 4.09
CA GLY A 3 10.78 -12.75 3.75
C GLY A 3 10.55 -12.90 2.25
N GLN A 4 9.27 -12.85 1.86
CA GLN A 4 8.83 -12.94 0.47
C GLN A 4 7.74 -11.91 0.19
N VAL A 5 7.55 -11.58 -1.08
CA VAL A 5 6.49 -10.71 -1.55
C VAL A 5 5.68 -11.41 -2.64
N LYS A 6 4.35 -11.32 -2.54
CA LYS A 6 3.45 -11.70 -3.62
C LYS A 6 3.15 -10.48 -4.47
N LEU A 7 3.53 -10.52 -5.75
CA LEU A 7 3.12 -9.55 -6.75
C LEU A 7 1.81 -10.01 -7.38
N HIS A 8 0.81 -9.13 -7.41
CA HIS A 8 -0.43 -9.34 -8.14
C HIS A 8 -0.68 -8.18 -9.11
N GLN A 9 -0.58 -8.46 -10.40
CA GLN A 9 -0.84 -7.48 -11.44
C GLN A 9 -2.36 -7.36 -11.66
N ILE A 10 -2.91 -6.16 -11.41
CA ILE A 10 -4.35 -5.89 -11.56
C ILE A 10 -4.63 -5.38 -12.98
N VAL A 11 -3.91 -4.33 -13.40
CA VAL A 11 -3.99 -3.76 -14.75
C VAL A 11 -2.57 -3.53 -15.22
N PHE A 12 -2.14 -4.23 -16.26
CA PHE A 12 -0.80 -4.06 -16.80
C PHE A 12 -0.66 -2.77 -17.63
N PRO A 13 0.44 -2.02 -17.52
CA PRO A 13 1.49 -2.04 -16.48
C PRO A 13 1.19 -1.14 -15.26
N PHE A 14 -0.02 -0.59 -15.16
CA PHE A 14 -0.32 0.59 -14.32
C PHE A 14 -0.76 0.31 -12.88
N LYS A 15 -1.40 -0.84 -12.61
CA LYS A 15 -1.92 -1.18 -11.27
C LYS A 15 -1.40 -2.54 -10.82
N ILE A 16 -0.62 -2.54 -9.75
CA ILE A 16 -0.05 -3.73 -9.12
C ILE A 16 -0.37 -3.67 -7.63
N PHE A 17 -0.67 -4.82 -7.02
CA PHE A 17 -0.90 -4.97 -5.60
C PHE A 17 0.10 -5.94 -5.00
N TYR A 18 0.70 -5.56 -3.88
CA TYR A 18 1.70 -6.35 -3.18
C TYR A 18 1.18 -6.87 -1.85
N THR A 19 1.57 -8.09 -1.51
CA THR A 19 1.43 -8.62 -0.15
C THR A 19 2.79 -9.03 0.35
N PHE A 20 3.29 -8.32 1.36
CA PHE A 20 4.59 -8.58 1.97
C PHE A 20 4.43 -9.54 3.15
N TYR A 21 5.22 -10.61 3.16
CA TYR A 21 5.30 -11.56 4.26
C TYR A 21 6.62 -11.33 5.00
N LEU A 22 6.60 -10.37 5.92
CA LEU A 22 7.79 -9.84 6.59
C LEU A 22 8.17 -10.68 7.82
N LYS A 23 9.47 -10.85 8.05
CA LYS A 23 10.05 -11.50 9.23
C LYS A 23 11.24 -10.70 9.77
N GLY A 24 11.52 -10.88 11.06
CA GLY A 24 12.70 -10.33 11.73
C GLY A 24 12.61 -8.83 12.04
N ILE A 25 11.40 -8.32 12.25
CA ILE A 25 11.12 -6.97 12.75
C ILE A 25 10.02 -7.01 13.81
N GLY A 26 9.90 -5.93 14.59
CA GLY A 26 8.78 -5.75 15.51
C GLY A 26 7.46 -5.45 14.79
N GLU A 27 6.45 -5.11 15.58
CA GLU A 27 5.13 -4.75 15.07
C GLU A 27 5.20 -3.54 14.13
N LEU A 28 4.36 -3.58 13.09
CA LEU A 28 4.24 -2.47 12.15
C LEU A 28 3.37 -1.35 12.77
N PRO A 29 3.61 -0.08 12.40
CA PRO A 29 2.73 1.02 12.77
C PRO A 29 1.28 0.76 12.33
N GLU A 30 0.32 1.13 13.18
CA GLU A 30 -1.12 0.91 12.94
C GLU A 30 -1.62 1.56 11.63
N GLU A 31 -1.04 2.71 11.26
CA GLU A 31 -1.34 3.42 10.00
C GLU A 31 -1.04 2.59 8.73
N LEU A 32 -0.18 1.56 8.83
CA LEU A 32 0.16 0.64 7.74
C LEU A 32 -0.65 -0.67 7.77
N LEU A 33 -1.47 -0.87 8.80
CA LEU A 33 -2.19 -2.13 9.07
C LEU A 33 -3.70 -2.04 8.80
N CYS A 34 -4.14 -1.05 8.02
CA CYS A 34 -5.54 -0.92 7.65
C CYS A 34 -6.01 -2.12 6.81
N LYS A 35 -7.32 -2.42 6.86
CA LYS A 35 -7.89 -3.48 6.03
C LYS A 35 -7.71 -3.11 4.55
N PRO A 36 -6.97 -3.90 3.75
CA PRO A 36 -6.79 -3.60 2.34
C PRO A 36 -8.13 -3.73 1.60
N VAL A 37 -8.34 -2.86 0.61
CA VAL A 37 -9.41 -3.00 -0.36
C VAL A 37 -9.07 -4.18 -1.28
N ASP A 38 -10.08 -4.99 -1.64
CA ASP A 38 -9.89 -6.12 -2.53
C ASP A 38 -9.35 -5.66 -3.90
N PRO A 39 -8.29 -6.30 -4.44
CA PRO A 39 -7.68 -5.86 -5.68
C PRO A 39 -8.59 -6.17 -6.88
N HIS A 40 -8.98 -5.13 -7.63
CA HIS A 40 -9.75 -5.25 -8.88
C HIS A 40 -9.47 -4.06 -9.83
N PRO A 41 -9.79 -4.13 -11.13
CA PRO A 41 -9.43 -3.08 -12.10
C PRO A 41 -9.93 -1.67 -11.78
N ALA A 42 -11.08 -1.54 -11.10
CA ALA A 42 -11.70 -0.26 -10.78
C ALA A 42 -11.20 0.39 -9.48
N VAL A 43 -10.25 -0.22 -8.74
CA VAL A 43 -9.76 0.39 -7.49
C VAL A 43 -8.94 1.63 -7.82
N GLU A 44 -9.09 2.66 -7.00
CA GLU A 44 -8.38 3.94 -7.14
C GLU A 44 -7.92 4.41 -5.76
N ALA A 45 -6.88 5.25 -5.74
CA ALA A 45 -6.55 6.01 -4.54
C ALA A 45 -7.68 6.98 -4.20
N VAL A 46 -7.95 7.17 -2.91
CA VAL A 46 -8.91 8.18 -2.47
C VAL A 46 -8.46 9.58 -2.93
N PRO A 47 -9.39 10.49 -3.31
CA PRO A 47 -9.02 11.80 -3.87
C PRO A 47 -8.06 12.61 -2.99
N ALA A 48 -8.25 12.58 -1.67
CA ALA A 48 -7.37 13.26 -0.70
C ALA A 48 -5.93 12.74 -0.73
N ALA A 49 -5.73 11.42 -0.89
CA ALA A 49 -4.39 10.83 -1.00
C ALA A 49 -3.74 11.21 -2.34
N LYS A 50 -4.51 11.24 -3.43
CA LYS A 50 -4.03 11.69 -4.74
C LYS A 50 -3.68 13.18 -4.76
N ALA A 51 -4.38 13.99 -3.97
CA ALA A 51 -4.13 15.42 -3.78
C ALA A 51 -3.05 15.72 -2.72
N CYS A 52 -2.45 14.68 -2.11
CA CYS A 52 -1.46 14.79 -1.04
C CYS A 52 -1.94 15.64 0.16
N GLU A 53 -3.22 15.52 0.53
CA GLU A 53 -3.76 16.23 1.69
C GLU A 53 -3.10 15.73 2.99
N PRO A 54 -2.84 16.60 3.99
CA PRO A 54 -2.02 16.25 5.16
C PRO A 54 -2.52 15.05 5.97
N HIS A 55 -3.83 14.80 5.98
CA HIS A 55 -4.45 13.69 6.72
C HIS A 55 -4.46 12.37 5.92
N ALA A 56 -4.11 12.41 4.64
CA ALA A 56 -4.12 11.28 3.71
C ALA A 56 -2.70 10.92 3.22
N THR A 57 -1.67 11.41 3.92
CA THR A 57 -0.26 11.13 3.68
C THR A 57 0.43 10.72 4.96
N ILE A 58 1.42 9.83 4.85
CA ILE A 58 2.37 9.60 5.94
C ILE A 58 3.32 10.79 6.10
N ALA A 59 3.89 10.95 7.29
CA ALA A 59 4.87 12.00 7.56
C ALA A 59 6.07 11.90 6.62
N ASN A 60 6.42 13.01 5.94
CA ASN A 60 7.56 13.11 5.02
C ASN A 60 7.58 12.02 3.94
N PHE A 61 6.43 11.73 3.31
CA PHE A 61 6.32 10.75 2.22
C PHE A 61 7.35 11.00 1.09
N THR A 62 7.79 9.92 0.44
CA THR A 62 8.71 9.99 -0.70
C THR A 62 7.95 10.41 -1.97
N ASN A 63 8.52 11.35 -2.74
CA ASN A 63 7.95 11.87 -3.99
C ASN A 63 8.88 11.61 -5.17
#